data_AF-A0A2A4Y5J7-F1
#
_entry.id   AF-A0A2A4Y5J7-F1
#
_cell.length_a   1.000
_cell.length_b   1.000
_cell.length_c   1.000
_cell.angle_alpha   90.00
_cell.angle_beta   90.00
_cell.angle_gamma   90.00
#
_symmetry.space_group_name_H-M   'P 1'
#
loop_
_entity.id
_entity.type
_entity.pdbx_description
1 polymer ?
#
loop_
_entity_poly.entity_id
_entity_poly.type
_entity_poly.pdbx_seq_one_letter_code
_entity_poly.pdbx_strand_id
1 'polypeptide(L)'
;MRAALESPVDAATIDLLSTEAARYASTVGWANGVIDKDDTIVRAFDKLRETAEIRCQQDRNTDIATLHDALAALVLAISTHDEDIDPSPDNDDLNHDT
;
A
#
# COMPACT_ATOMS: atom_id res chain seq x y z
N MET A 1 11.06 20.48 11.74
CA MET A 1 10.33 19.50 10.90
C MET A 1 10.34 18.06 11.44
N ARG A 2 10.90 17.76 12.62
CA ARG A 2 10.77 16.42 13.27
C ARG A 2 9.56 16.28 14.20
N ALA A 3 8.99 17.38 14.68
CA ALA A 3 7.94 17.38 15.72
C ALA A 3 6.54 16.92 15.24
N ALA A 4 6.26 16.89 13.93
CA ALA A 4 4.93 16.50 13.43
C ALA A 4 4.68 14.97 13.50
N LEU A 5 5.74 14.17 13.70
CA LEU A 5 5.66 12.72 13.79
C LEU A 5 5.71 12.19 15.24
N GLU A 6 5.91 13.08 16.23
CA GLU A 6 6.04 12.74 17.67
C GLU A 6 4.73 12.82 18.45
N SER A 7 3.62 13.27 17.82
CA SER A 7 2.32 13.13 18.45
C SER A 7 1.89 11.66 18.40
N PRO A 8 1.36 11.10 19.50
CA PRO A 8 0.74 9.78 19.44
C PRO A 8 -0.36 9.86 18.39
N VAL A 9 -0.21 9.04 17.34
CA VAL A 9 -1.25 8.93 16.33
C VAL A 9 -2.45 8.30 17.04
N ASP A 10 -3.53 9.06 17.14
CA ASP A 10 -4.74 8.61 17.82
C ASP A 10 -5.29 7.36 17.12
N ALA A 11 -5.75 6.38 17.90
CA ALA A 11 -6.29 5.12 17.39
C ALA A 11 -7.43 5.35 16.38
N ALA A 12 -8.26 6.37 16.60
CA ALA A 12 -9.31 6.77 15.67
C ALA A 12 -8.76 7.24 14.30
N THR A 13 -7.58 7.85 14.28
CA THR A 13 -6.92 8.24 13.02
C THR A 13 -6.38 7.02 12.29
N ILE A 14 -5.81 6.06 13.03
CA ILE A 14 -5.27 4.82 12.46
C ILE A 14 -6.41 3.98 11.87
N ASP A 15 -7.53 3.87 12.58
CA ASP A 15 -8.73 3.15 12.12
C ASP A 15 -9.32 3.78 10.85
N LEU A 16 -9.44 5.11 10.81
CA LEU A 16 -9.90 5.84 9.63
C LEU A 16 -8.99 5.59 8.42
N LEU A 17 -7.67 5.69 8.61
CA LEU A 17 -6.70 5.49 7.54
C LEU A 17 -6.70 4.04 7.03
N SER A 18 -6.84 3.07 7.94
CA SER A 18 -6.93 1.65 7.59
C SER A 18 -8.20 1.36 6.79
N THR A 19 -9.32 1.92 7.22
CA THR A 19 -10.61 1.80 6.54
C THR A 19 -10.56 2.41 5.13
N GLU A 20 -9.98 3.59 4.99
CA GLU A 20 -9.91 4.25 3.69
C GLU A 20 -8.92 3.54 2.74
N ALA A 21 -7.80 3.02 3.24
CA ALA A 21 -6.89 2.20 2.45
C ALA A 21 -7.57 0.92 1.93
N ALA A 22 -8.31 0.22 2.81
CA ALA A 22 -9.08 -0.96 2.42
C ALA A 22 -10.19 -0.63 1.40
N ARG A 23 -10.82 0.54 1.56
CA ARG A 23 -11.80 1.04 0.60
C ARG A 23 -11.17 1.29 -0.77
N TYR A 24 -10.03 1.99 -0.81
CA TYR A 24 -9.32 2.22 -2.07
C TYR A 24 -8.93 0.89 -2.74
N ALA A 25 -8.39 -0.07 -1.98
CA ALA A 25 -8.02 -1.39 -2.48
C ALA A 25 -9.21 -2.15 -3.10
N SER A 26 -10.44 -1.88 -2.64
CA SER A 26 -11.66 -2.46 -3.21
C SER A 26 -12.12 -1.74 -4.49
N THR A 27 -11.71 -0.49 -4.70
CA THR A 27 -12.14 0.34 -5.83
C THR A 27 -11.16 0.38 -7.00
N VAL A 28 -9.88 0.03 -6.77
CA VAL A 28 -8.85 0.07 -7.83
C VAL A 28 -9.25 -0.77 -9.04
N GLY A 29 -9.86 -1.95 -8.82
CA GLY A 29 -10.35 -2.82 -9.90
C GLY A 29 -11.51 -2.24 -10.73
N TRP A 30 -12.03 -1.06 -10.40
CA TRP A 30 -13.02 -0.33 -11.20
C TRP A 30 -12.42 0.86 -11.96
N ALA A 31 -11.13 1.15 -11.76
CA ALA A 31 -10.47 2.23 -12.47
C ALA A 31 -10.34 1.88 -13.96
N ASN A 32 -10.58 2.86 -14.82
CA ASN A 32 -10.34 2.71 -16.25
C ASN A 32 -8.90 3.14 -16.57
N GLY A 33 -8.04 2.15 -16.84
CA GLY A 33 -6.63 2.37 -17.18
C GLY A 33 -5.68 2.21 -15.99
N VAL A 34 -4.39 2.37 -16.28
CA VAL A 34 -3.29 2.31 -15.31
C VAL A 34 -3.43 3.45 -14.30
N ILE A 35 -3.35 3.11 -13.03
CA ILE A 35 -3.46 3.99 -11.86
C ILE A 35 -2.11 4.63 -11.54
N ASP A 36 -1.02 3.85 -11.56
CA ASP A 36 0.31 4.27 -11.11
C ASP A 36 1.41 3.91 -12.11
N LYS A 37 1.35 4.55 -13.28
CA LYS A 37 2.28 4.28 -14.39
C LYS A 37 3.77 4.37 -14.04
N ASP A 38 4.14 5.23 -13.08
CA ASP A 38 5.54 5.49 -12.71
C ASP A 38 5.92 4.86 -11.36
N ASP A 39 5.08 3.98 -10.80
CA ASP A 39 5.17 3.41 -9.44
C ASP A 39 5.32 4.48 -8.33
N THR A 40 4.85 5.70 -8.55
CA THR A 40 5.04 6.79 -7.59
C THR A 40 4.11 6.63 -6.39
N ILE A 41 2.88 6.17 -6.63
CA ILE A 41 1.85 5.94 -5.62
C ILE A 41 2.23 4.71 -4.78
N VAL A 42 2.58 3.60 -5.43
CA VAL A 42 3.04 2.36 -4.81
C VAL A 42 4.25 2.63 -3.92
N ARG A 43 5.28 3.32 -4.42
CA ARG A 43 6.47 3.68 -3.61
C ARG A 43 6.12 4.57 -2.42
N ALA A 44 5.14 5.46 -2.54
CA ALA A 44 4.72 6.31 -1.44
C ALA A 44 4.01 5.49 -0.35
N PHE A 45 3.09 4.59 -0.73
CA PHE A 45 2.40 3.71 0.21
C PHE A 45 3.33 2.68 0.84
N ASP A 46 4.33 2.17 0.11
CA ASP A 46 5.33 1.27 0.69
C ASP A 46 6.16 1.96 1.78
N LYS A 47 6.59 3.21 1.57
CA LYS A 47 7.29 3.97 2.62
C LYS A 47 6.42 4.20 3.86
N LEU A 48 5.12 4.41 3.66
CA LEU A 48 4.15 4.53 4.76
C LEU A 48 3.98 3.19 5.49
N ARG A 49 3.93 2.07 4.74
CA ARG A 49 3.88 0.71 5.28
C ARG A 49 5.12 0.38 6.10
N GLU A 50 6.33 0.64 5.59
CA GLU A 50 7.59 0.47 6.31
C GLU A 50 7.62 1.31 7.60
N THR A 51 7.14 2.55 7.54
CA THR A 51 7.05 3.40 8.73
C THR A 51 6.07 2.84 9.77
N ALA A 52 4.93 2.31 9.33
CA ALA A 52 3.96 1.63 10.20
C ALA A 52 4.56 0.36 10.82
N GLU A 53 5.29 -0.45 10.06
CA GLU A 53 5.98 -1.64 10.56
C GLU A 53 6.96 -1.29 11.68
N ILE A 54 7.84 -0.30 11.45
CA ILE A 54 8.82 0.13 12.44
C ILE A 54 8.13 0.59 13.74
N ARG A 55 7.03 1.35 13.63
CA ARG A 55 6.27 1.80 14.80
C ARG A 55 5.55 0.66 15.50
N CYS A 56 4.97 -0.28 14.76
CA CYS A 56 4.35 -1.47 15.33
C CYS A 56 5.36 -2.31 16.12
N GLN A 57 6.58 -2.46 15.62
CA GLN A 57 7.65 -3.18 16.31
C GLN A 57 8.09 -2.46 17.61
N GLN A 58 8.08 -1.13 17.62
CA GLN A 58 8.47 -0.31 18.78
C GLN A 58 7.39 -0.30 19.88
N ASP A 59 6.13 -0.04 19.50
CA ASP A 59 5.05 0.23 20.46
C ASP A 59 4.15 -0.98 20.70
N ARG A 60 4.30 -2.07 19.91
CA ARG A 60 3.42 -3.25 19.88
C ARG A 60 1.93 -2.89 19.73
N ASN A 61 1.65 -1.80 19.03
CA ASN A 61 0.31 -1.32 18.82
C ASN A 61 -0.39 -2.09 17.68
N THR A 62 -1.45 -2.81 18.02
CA THR A 62 -2.25 -3.61 17.07
C THR A 62 -2.98 -2.78 16.03
N ASP A 63 -3.31 -1.52 16.34
CA ASP A 63 -3.96 -0.63 15.38
C ASP A 63 -2.99 -0.29 14.25
N ILE A 64 -1.71 -0.09 14.57
CA ILE A 64 -0.65 0.17 13.58
C ILE A 64 -0.42 -1.06 12.70
N ALA A 65 -0.52 -2.27 13.25
CA ALA A 65 -0.48 -3.50 12.46
C ALA A 65 -1.64 -3.56 11.45
N THR A 66 -2.84 -3.16 11.87
CA THR A 66 -4.01 -3.09 10.98
C THR A 66 -3.80 -2.11 9.83
N LEU A 67 -3.20 -0.95 10.11
CA LEU A 67 -2.84 0.03 9.07
C LEU A 67 -1.77 -0.50 8.11
N HIS A 68 -0.75 -1.19 8.63
CA HIS A 68 0.27 -1.84 7.82
C HIS A 68 -0.36 -2.82 6.82
N ASP A 69 -1.25 -3.68 7.29
CA ASP A 69 -1.90 -4.70 6.45
C ASP A 69 -2.84 -4.08 5.42
N ALA A 70 -3.58 -3.02 5.79
CA ALA A 70 -4.43 -2.29 4.86
C ALA A 70 -3.62 -1.59 3.75
N LEU A 71 -2.46 -1.01 4.09
CA LEU A 71 -1.56 -0.42 3.11
C LEU A 71 -0.94 -1.48 2.20
N ALA A 72 -0.56 -2.65 2.73
CA ALA A 72 -0.04 -3.76 1.94
C ALA A 72 -1.09 -4.26 0.92
N ALA A 73 -2.35 -4.40 1.35
CA ALA A 73 -3.45 -4.77 0.47
C ALA A 73 -3.69 -3.73 -0.64
N LEU A 74 -3.62 -2.43 -0.31
CA LEU A 74 -3.76 -1.36 -1.30
C LEU A 74 -2.64 -1.37 -2.33
N VAL A 75 -1.38 -1.51 -1.90
CA VAL A 75 -0.22 -1.59 -2.80
C VAL A 75 -0.39 -2.75 -3.77
N LEU A 76 -0.69 -3.95 -3.24
CA LEU A 76 -0.90 -5.14 -4.06
C LEU A 76 -2.04 -4.93 -5.08
N ALA A 77 -3.16 -4.36 -4.64
CA ALA A 77 -4.30 -4.16 -5.51
C ALA A 77 -4.03 -3.16 -6.65
N ILE A 78 -3.24 -2.10 -6.39
CA ILE A 78 -2.79 -1.17 -7.45
C ILE A 78 -1.85 -1.88 -8.42
N SER A 79 -0.82 -2.57 -7.92
CA SER A 79 0.17 -3.24 -8.77
C SER A 79 -0.46 -4.31 -9.65
N THR A 80 -1.35 -5.15 -9.09
CA THR A 80 -2.05 -6.17 -9.88
C THR A 80 -2.98 -5.56 -10.92
N HIS A 81 -3.73 -4.50 -10.58
CA HIS A 81 -4.61 -3.82 -11.54
C HIS A 81 -3.82 -3.20 -12.70
N ASP A 82 -2.70 -2.56 -12.40
CA ASP A 82 -1.86 -1.93 -13.41
C ASP A 82 -1.21 -2.97 -14.31
N GLU A 83 -0.74 -4.09 -13.74
CA GLU A 83 -0.18 -5.22 -14.48
C GLU A 83 -1.23 -5.92 -15.37
N ASP A 84 -2.48 -6.04 -14.91
CA ASP A 84 -3.58 -6.60 -15.71
C ASP A 84 -3.91 -5.72 -16.94
N ILE A 85 -3.64 -4.41 -16.88
CA ILE A 85 -3.94 -3.45 -17.95
C ILE A 85 -2.75 -3.22 -18.88
N ASP A 86 -1.56 -3.03 -18.32
CA ASP A 86 -0.32 -2.77 -19.04
C ASP A 86 0.76 -3.73 -18.51
N PRO A 87 0.69 -5.01 -18.92
CA PRO A 87 1.66 -6.00 -18.47
C PRO A 87 3.05 -5.58 -18.93
N SER A 88 3.98 -5.46 -17.99
CA SER A 88 5.37 -5.17 -18.33
C SER A 88 5.93 -6.29 -19.22
N PRO A 89 6.61 -5.97 -20.34
CA PRO A 89 7.18 -6.96 -21.26
C PRO A 89 8.26 -7.85 -20.62
N ASP A 90 8.76 -7.49 -19.42
CA ASP A 90 9.73 -8.31 -18.67
C ASP A 90 9.11 -9.56 -18.00
N ASN A 91 7.77 -9.71 -17.98
CA ASN A 91 7.11 -10.87 -17.38
C ASN A 91 6.83 -12.03 -18.36
N ASP A 92 7.08 -11.84 -19.66
CA ASP A 92 6.88 -12.89 -20.69
C ASP A 92 8.10 -13.85 -20.84
N ASP A 93 9.25 -13.56 -20.22
CA ASP A 93 10.51 -14.30 -20.46
C ASP A 93 10.83 -15.38 -19.39
N LEU A 94 9.83 -15.84 -18.63
CA LEU A 94 9.98 -16.96 -17.67
C LEU A 94 9.29 -18.27 -18.09
N ASN A 95 8.73 -18.35 -19.30
CA ASN A 95 8.02 -19.54 -19.80
C ASN A 95 8.47 -20.04 -21.19
N HIS A 96 9.78 -20.00 -21.47
CA HIS A 96 10.42 -20.75 -22.56
C HIS A 96 11.83 -21.11 -22.08
N ASP A 97 12.19 -22.33 -21.69
CA ASP A 97 12.14 -23.58 -22.42
C ASP A 97 12.11 -24.78 -21.45
N THR A 98 11.30 -25.79 -21.79
CA THR A 98 11.45 -27.20 -21.37
C THR A 98 11.93 -28.03 -22.56
#